data_AF-A0A5D0VC25-F1
#
_entry.id   AF-A0A5D0VC25-F1
#
_cell.length_a   1.000
_cell.length_b   1.000
_cell.length_c   1.000
_cell.angle_alpha   90.00
_cell.angle_beta   90.00
_cell.angle_gamma   90.00
#
_symmetry.space_group_name_H-M   'P 1'
#
loop_
_entity.id
_entity.type
_entity.pdbx_description
1 polymer ?
#
loop_
_entity_poly.entity_id
_entity_poly.type
_entity_poly.pdbx_seq_one_letter_code
_entity_poly.pdbx_strand_id
1 'polypeptide(L)'
;MFQPIDHQKTADAIVDQIENLILKGVLVSGERLPSERDLAERMHVSRPVLRDALKTLEERRLVEARRGGGTFVCDLIGPIFSDAVIDLIARHQNAVSDYFEFRRGIEAMAAAQAANRAAPSDLARLADITDQMRAAYEQEDLEAEARLDVDFHHAIGEAAHNVVLLHTLRSCYRLLENGVFYNRGRLYHHPGARADLLRQHLRIAEAVAAGEADGARTASEDHIDYVRGTLADANELDRREQLAGLRRSRSPKQSLQS
;
A
#
# COMPACT_ATOMS: atom_id res chain seq x y z
N MET A 1 23.18 12.01 -50.95
CA MET A 1 23.12 10.67 -50.35
C MET A 1 22.39 10.84 -49.03
N PHE A 2 21.12 10.43 -48.94
CA PHE A 2 20.33 10.62 -47.72
C PHE A 2 20.66 9.49 -46.74
N GLN A 3 20.99 9.84 -45.50
CA GLN A 3 21.10 8.86 -44.41
C GLN A 3 19.73 8.72 -43.73
N PRO A 4 19.31 7.49 -43.37
CA PRO A 4 18.06 7.27 -42.66
C PRO A 4 18.10 7.89 -41.26
N ILE A 5 16.97 8.48 -40.84
CA ILE A 5 16.76 8.86 -39.44
C ILE A 5 16.45 7.59 -38.66
N ASP A 6 17.17 7.39 -37.55
CA ASP A 6 17.03 6.22 -36.72
C ASP A 6 15.81 6.34 -35.80
N HIS A 7 14.65 5.92 -36.31
CA HIS A 7 13.41 5.85 -35.55
C HIS A 7 13.51 4.97 -34.29
N GLN A 8 14.49 4.05 -34.21
CA GLN A 8 14.69 3.20 -33.03
C GLN A 8 15.03 4.05 -31.80
N LYS A 9 15.86 5.09 -31.95
CA LYS A 9 16.24 5.95 -30.81
C LYS A 9 15.07 6.70 -30.16
N THR A 10 14.06 7.06 -30.94
CA THR A 10 12.86 7.72 -30.40
C THR A 10 11.93 6.72 -29.73
N ALA A 11 11.78 5.51 -30.29
CA ALA A 11 11.02 4.44 -29.64
C ALA A 11 11.68 4.00 -28.33
N ASP A 12 13.00 3.82 -28.32
CA ASP A 12 13.79 3.46 -27.13
C ASP A 12 13.64 4.51 -26.02
N ALA A 13 13.68 5.81 -26.36
CA ALA A 13 13.46 6.87 -25.38
C ALA A 13 12.06 6.84 -24.73
N ILE A 14 11.03 6.47 -25.50
CA ILE A 14 9.66 6.28 -24.98
C ILE A 14 9.61 5.07 -24.04
N VAL A 15 10.24 3.96 -24.43
CA VAL A 15 10.35 2.75 -23.60
C VAL A 15 11.03 3.10 -22.28
N ASP A 16 12.20 3.72 -22.32
CA ASP A 16 12.96 4.13 -21.14
C ASP A 16 12.17 5.06 -20.23
N GLN A 17 11.42 6.01 -20.80
CA GLN A 17 10.59 6.93 -20.03
C GLN A 17 9.48 6.18 -19.28
N ILE A 18 8.72 5.31 -19.98
CA ILE A 18 7.62 4.56 -19.36
C ILE A 18 8.17 3.57 -18.32
N GLU A 19 9.28 2.89 -18.61
CA GLU A 19 9.96 2.00 -17.67
C GLU A 19 10.36 2.72 -16.39
N ASN A 20 10.94 3.91 -16.51
CA ASN A 20 11.32 4.70 -15.34
C ASN A 20 10.10 5.16 -14.53
N LEU A 21 8.99 5.50 -15.17
CA LEU A 21 7.76 5.88 -14.48
C LEU A 21 7.14 4.70 -13.73
N ILE A 22 7.15 3.51 -14.33
CA ILE A 22 6.71 2.27 -13.67
C ILE A 22 7.64 1.91 -12.51
N LEU A 23 8.95 1.93 -12.75
CA LEU A 23 9.97 1.58 -11.76
C LEU A 23 9.94 2.50 -10.54
N LYS A 24 9.74 3.81 -10.75
CA LYS A 24 9.58 4.81 -9.69
C LYS A 24 8.19 4.79 -9.05
N GLY A 25 7.30 3.93 -9.52
CA GLY A 25 5.96 3.77 -8.98
C GLY A 25 5.00 4.94 -9.28
N VAL A 26 5.36 5.81 -10.23
CA VAL A 26 4.51 6.90 -10.73
C VAL A 26 3.36 6.34 -11.56
N LEU A 27 3.67 5.36 -12.41
CA LEU A 27 2.67 4.52 -13.06
C LEU A 27 2.47 3.27 -12.20
N VAL A 28 1.24 3.02 -11.76
CA VAL A 28 0.92 1.93 -10.82
C VAL A 28 0.31 0.72 -11.53
N SER A 29 0.46 -0.47 -10.95
CA SER A 29 -0.12 -1.71 -11.49
C SER A 29 -1.63 -1.55 -11.76
N GLY A 30 -2.07 -1.96 -12.96
CA GLY A 30 -3.46 -1.87 -13.37
C GLY A 30 -3.91 -0.47 -13.84
N GLU A 31 -3.05 0.55 -13.75
CA GLU A 31 -3.34 1.88 -14.28
C GLU A 31 -3.51 1.85 -15.80
N ARG A 32 -4.52 2.55 -16.31
CA ARG A 32 -4.75 2.69 -17.75
C ARG A 32 -3.91 3.85 -18.28
N LEU A 33 -3.03 3.57 -19.24
CA LEU A 33 -2.32 4.62 -19.97
C LEU A 33 -3.30 5.48 -20.79
N PRO A 34 -2.96 6.76 -21.07
CA PRO A 34 -3.72 7.56 -22.02
C PRO A 34 -3.86 6.85 -23.36
N SER A 35 -4.87 7.23 -24.14
CA SER A 35 -5.07 6.64 -25.48
C SER A 35 -3.81 6.82 -26.34
N GLU A 36 -3.54 5.89 -27.29
CA GLU A 36 -2.38 6.03 -28.19
C GLU A 36 -2.30 7.42 -28.84
N ARG A 37 -3.45 8.00 -29.18
CA ARG A 37 -3.53 9.32 -29.78
C ARG A 37 -3.05 10.40 -28.81
N ASP A 38 -3.63 10.42 -27.61
CA ASP A 38 -3.34 11.48 -26.64
C ASP A 38 -1.92 11.31 -26.06
N LEU A 39 -1.43 10.08 -25.91
CA LEU A 39 -0.07 9.81 -25.46
C LEU A 39 0.97 10.24 -26.51
N ALA A 40 0.72 9.97 -27.80
CA ALA A 40 1.59 10.42 -28.88
C ALA A 40 1.64 11.95 -28.97
N GLU A 41 0.49 12.62 -28.76
CA GLU A 41 0.40 14.07 -28.71
C GLU A 41 1.19 14.66 -27.52
N ARG A 42 1.03 14.09 -26.32
CA ARG A 42 1.76 14.51 -25.10
C ARG A 42 3.27 14.32 -25.22
N MET A 43 3.72 13.26 -25.91
CA MET A 43 5.13 12.96 -26.11
C MET A 43 5.72 13.62 -27.36
N HIS A 44 4.90 14.33 -28.16
CA HIS A 44 5.29 14.94 -29.43
C HIS A 44 5.94 13.96 -30.43
N VAL A 45 5.39 12.74 -30.51
CA VAL A 45 5.87 11.67 -31.41
C VAL A 45 4.78 11.20 -32.37
N SER A 46 5.19 10.53 -33.44
CA SER A 46 4.23 9.92 -34.37
C SER A 46 3.62 8.64 -33.76
N ARG A 47 2.35 8.37 -34.10
CA ARG A 47 1.64 7.18 -33.63
C ARG A 47 2.34 5.85 -33.95
N PRO A 48 2.95 5.65 -35.13
CA PRO A 48 3.71 4.43 -35.41
C PRO A 48 4.87 4.22 -34.44
N VAL A 49 5.65 5.27 -34.14
CA VAL A 49 6.79 5.20 -33.20
C VAL A 49 6.32 4.86 -31.78
N LEU A 50 5.22 5.47 -31.33
CA LEU A 50 4.63 5.12 -30.03
C LEU A 50 4.16 3.67 -30.00
N ARG A 51 3.54 3.17 -31.08
CA ARG A 51 3.07 1.79 -31.15
C ARG A 51 4.23 0.79 -31.08
N ASP A 52 5.34 1.09 -31.73
CA ASP A 52 6.54 0.25 -31.64
C ASP A 52 7.08 0.20 -30.21
N ALA A 53 7.15 1.35 -29.52
CA ALA A 53 7.54 1.40 -28.10
C ALA A 53 6.57 0.63 -27.19
N LEU A 54 5.25 0.79 -27.36
CA LEU A 54 4.23 0.07 -26.60
C LEU A 54 4.32 -1.45 -26.84
N LYS A 55 4.62 -1.88 -28.06
CA LYS A 55 4.84 -3.29 -28.38
C LYS A 55 6.06 -3.84 -27.64
N THR A 56 7.18 -3.11 -27.59
CA THR A 56 8.35 -3.51 -26.80
C THR A 56 8.03 -3.63 -25.31
N LEU A 57 7.27 -2.66 -24.76
CA LEU A 57 6.82 -2.73 -23.36
C LEU A 57 5.90 -3.92 -23.09
N GLU A 58 5.03 -4.28 -24.05
CA GLU A 58 4.15 -5.45 -23.98
C GLU A 58 4.93 -6.77 -24.05
N GLU A 59 5.94 -6.86 -24.92
CA GLU A 59 6.86 -8.00 -24.99
C GLU A 59 7.64 -8.19 -23.68
N ARG A 60 8.01 -7.09 -23.01
CA ARG A 60 8.61 -7.08 -21.66
C ARG A 60 7.60 -7.33 -20.54
N ARG A 61 6.31 -7.47 -20.85
CA ARG A 61 5.20 -7.63 -19.91
C ARG A 61 5.06 -6.48 -18.91
N LEU A 62 5.50 -5.27 -19.28
CA LEU A 62 5.35 -4.05 -18.48
C LEU A 62 3.99 -3.40 -18.67
N VAL A 63 3.41 -3.59 -19.85
CA VAL A 63 2.05 -3.18 -20.17
C VAL A 63 1.31 -4.31 -20.88
N GLU A 64 -0.01 -4.25 -20.87
CA GLU A 64 -0.86 -5.18 -21.60
C GLU A 64 -2.02 -4.44 -22.29
N ALA A 65 -2.37 -4.86 -23.49
CA ALA A 65 -3.60 -4.42 -24.14
C ALA A 65 -4.79 -5.27 -23.65
N ARG A 66 -5.82 -4.63 -23.07
CA ARG A 66 -7.04 -5.32 -22.64
C ARG A 66 -8.17 -5.19 -23.66
N ARG A 67 -9.03 -6.23 -23.75
CA ARG A 67 -10.26 -6.22 -24.57
C ARG A 67 -11.14 -5.04 -24.11
N GLY A 68 -11.36 -4.07 -25.02
CA GLY A 68 -12.02 -2.79 -24.69
C GLY A 68 -11.19 -1.54 -25.04
N GLY A 69 -9.97 -1.70 -25.57
CA GLY A 69 -9.24 -0.63 -26.27
C GLY A 69 -8.38 0.26 -25.36
N GLY A 70 -7.75 -0.31 -24.35
CA GLY A 70 -6.80 0.39 -23.49
C GLY A 70 -5.53 -0.41 -23.26
N THR A 71 -4.42 0.30 -23.09
CA THR A 71 -3.16 -0.24 -22.59
C THR A 71 -3.09 0.01 -21.10
N PHE A 72 -2.74 -1.02 -20.34
CA PHE A 72 -2.69 -0.99 -18.89
C PHE A 72 -1.31 -1.40 -18.41
N VAL A 73 -0.84 -0.82 -17.31
CA VAL A 73 0.39 -1.27 -16.63
C VAL A 73 0.13 -2.66 -16.05
N CYS A 74 1.02 -3.62 -16.32
CA CYS A 74 0.91 -4.96 -15.78
C CYS A 74 1.08 -4.97 -14.26
N ASP A 75 0.56 -6.01 -13.60
CA ASP A 75 0.92 -6.27 -12.20
C ASP A 75 2.32 -6.90 -12.12
N LEU A 76 3.34 -6.04 -12.06
CA LEU A 76 4.75 -6.45 -12.19
C LEU A 76 5.35 -7.06 -10.94
N ILE A 77 4.76 -6.73 -9.79
CA ILE A 77 5.31 -7.15 -8.49
C ILE A 77 4.62 -8.44 -8.07
N GLY A 78 3.37 -8.62 -8.53
CA GLY A 78 2.51 -9.70 -8.08
C GLY A 78 2.31 -9.65 -6.57
N PRO A 79 1.58 -10.61 -6.00
CA PRO A 79 1.58 -10.81 -4.58
C PRO A 79 2.92 -11.42 -4.15
N ILE A 80 3.52 -10.93 -3.04
CA ILE A 80 4.77 -11.49 -2.46
C ILE A 80 4.65 -13.01 -2.23
N PHE A 81 3.43 -13.46 -1.95
CA PHE A 81 3.07 -14.83 -1.69
C PHE A 81 1.92 -15.25 -2.60
N SER A 82 1.84 -16.53 -2.96
CA SER A 82 0.63 -17.05 -3.59
C SER A 82 -0.54 -17.02 -2.60
N ASP A 83 -1.77 -16.99 -3.12
CA ASP A 83 -2.99 -17.04 -2.30
C ASP A 83 -2.98 -18.23 -1.32
N ALA A 84 -2.43 -19.38 -1.73
CA ALA A 84 -2.31 -20.55 -0.87
C ALA A 84 -1.36 -20.35 0.32
N VAL A 85 -0.26 -19.61 0.13
CA VAL A 85 0.69 -19.28 1.22
C VAL A 85 0.09 -18.21 2.13
N ILE A 86 -0.58 -17.22 1.55
CA ILE A 86 -1.39 -16.21 2.24
C ILE A 86 -2.39 -16.88 3.20
N ASP A 87 -3.21 -17.80 2.69
CA ASP A 87 -4.18 -18.55 3.50
C ASP A 87 -3.52 -19.43 4.56
N LEU A 88 -2.31 -19.92 4.30
CA LEU A 88 -1.54 -20.68 5.27
C LEU A 88 -1.08 -19.78 6.41
N ILE A 89 -0.50 -18.61 6.12
CA ILE A 89 -0.05 -17.66 7.14
C ILE A 89 -1.23 -17.19 7.99
N ALA A 90 -2.35 -16.82 7.36
CA ALA A 90 -3.57 -16.36 8.06
C ALA A 90 -4.09 -17.35 9.12
N ARG A 91 -3.89 -18.66 8.90
CA ARG A 91 -4.29 -19.73 9.83
C ARG A 91 -3.30 -20.00 10.95
N HIS A 92 -2.09 -19.42 10.90
CA HIS A 92 -1.02 -19.68 11.86
C HIS A 92 -0.58 -18.38 12.54
N GLN A 93 -1.00 -18.19 13.79
CA GLN A 93 -0.76 -16.94 14.54
C GLN A 93 0.73 -16.56 14.63
N ASN A 94 1.63 -17.52 14.76
CA ASN A 94 3.07 -17.25 14.77
C ASN A 94 3.53 -16.63 13.45
N ALA A 95 3.03 -17.12 12.31
CA ALA A 95 3.39 -16.59 11.00
C ALA A 95 2.80 -15.19 10.77
N VAL A 96 1.64 -14.88 11.34
CA VAL A 96 1.11 -13.50 11.38
C VAL A 96 2.02 -12.60 12.21
N SER A 97 2.54 -13.09 13.35
CA SER A 97 3.51 -12.35 14.16
C SER A 97 4.81 -12.09 13.39
N ASP A 98 5.35 -13.09 12.69
CA ASP A 98 6.55 -12.96 11.85
C ASP A 98 6.34 -11.89 10.75
N TYR A 99 5.14 -11.81 10.18
CA TYR A 99 4.79 -10.78 9.21
C TYR A 99 4.79 -9.37 9.83
N PHE A 100 4.26 -9.20 11.04
CA PHE A 100 4.32 -7.90 11.74
C PHE A 100 5.75 -7.53 12.15
N GLU A 101 6.57 -8.50 12.55
CA GLU A 101 8.01 -8.27 12.80
C GLU A 101 8.73 -7.78 11.54
N PHE A 102 8.47 -8.42 10.40
CA PHE A 102 8.99 -7.97 9.12
C PHE A 102 8.53 -6.55 8.78
N ARG A 103 7.23 -6.26 8.90
CA ARG A 103 6.66 -4.92 8.68
C ARG A 103 7.32 -3.86 9.56
N ARG A 104 7.48 -4.17 10.85
CA ARG A 104 8.14 -3.28 11.81
C ARG A 104 9.52 -2.87 11.30
N GLY A 105 10.31 -3.82 10.80
CA GLY A 105 11.65 -3.53 10.26
C GLY A 105 11.64 -2.68 8.98
N ILE A 106 10.80 -3.04 8.00
CA ILE A 106 10.80 -2.35 6.70
C ILE A 106 10.17 -0.95 6.78
N GLU A 107 9.13 -0.76 7.59
CA GLU A 107 8.46 0.53 7.74
C GLU A 107 9.29 1.51 8.58
N ALA A 108 10.02 1.01 9.57
CA ALA A 108 11.01 1.78 10.31
C ALA A 108 12.16 2.24 9.41
N MET A 109 12.62 1.36 8.51
CA MET A 109 13.61 1.72 7.49
C MET A 109 13.07 2.77 6.51
N ALA A 110 11.81 2.63 6.08
CA ALA A 110 11.17 3.58 5.16
C ALA A 110 11.01 4.96 5.79
N ALA A 111 10.49 5.04 7.01
CA ALA A 111 10.32 6.30 7.73
C ALA A 111 11.66 7.01 7.96
N ALA A 112 12.71 6.30 8.37
CA ALA A 112 14.05 6.87 8.53
C ALA A 112 14.64 7.35 7.20
N GLN A 113 14.42 6.61 6.10
CA GLN A 113 14.88 7.02 4.77
C GLN A 113 14.08 8.23 4.25
N ALA A 114 12.78 8.28 4.50
CA ALA A 114 11.92 9.41 4.15
C ALA A 114 12.38 10.69 4.86
N ALA A 115 12.65 10.63 6.16
CA ALA A 115 13.17 11.78 6.91
C ALA A 115 14.47 12.34 6.30
N ASN A 116 15.34 11.49 5.75
CA ASN A 116 16.61 11.92 5.15
C ASN A 116 16.50 12.40 3.70
N ARG A 117 15.45 11.98 2.96
CA ARG A 117 15.42 12.06 1.49
C ARG A 117 14.21 12.78 0.93
N ALA A 118 13.16 13.01 1.74
CA ALA A 118 11.91 13.61 1.29
C ALA A 118 12.18 14.95 0.60
N ALA A 119 11.66 15.09 -0.62
CA ALA A 119 11.62 16.35 -1.33
C ALA A 119 10.49 17.24 -0.78
N PRO A 120 10.53 18.57 -1.01
CA PRO A 120 9.45 19.46 -0.58
C PRO A 120 8.06 19.04 -1.07
N SER A 121 7.97 18.41 -2.26
CA SER A 121 6.71 17.85 -2.79
C SER A 121 6.21 16.64 -1.99
N ASP A 122 7.12 15.82 -1.48
CA ASP A 122 6.77 14.64 -0.68
C ASP A 122 6.24 15.08 0.68
N LEU A 123 6.87 16.09 1.28
CA LEU A 123 6.40 16.70 2.54
C LEU A 123 5.03 17.36 2.38
N ALA A 124 4.80 18.07 1.27
CA ALA A 124 3.49 18.66 0.97
C ALA A 124 2.41 17.58 0.80
N ARG A 125 2.74 16.46 0.15
CA ARG A 125 1.84 15.30 0.02
C ARG A 125 1.53 14.65 1.37
N LEU A 126 2.53 14.47 2.23
CA LEU A 126 2.33 13.95 3.59
C LEU A 126 1.46 14.89 4.45
N ALA A 127 1.64 16.20 4.31
CA ALA A 127 0.80 17.18 5.00
C ALA A 127 -0.67 17.09 4.53
N ASP A 128 -0.91 17.03 3.22
CA ASP A 128 -2.26 16.88 2.67
C ASP A 128 -2.96 15.59 3.14
N ILE A 129 -2.24 14.46 3.16
CA ILE A 129 -2.79 13.19 3.65
C ILE A 129 -3.10 13.27 5.15
N THR A 130 -2.23 13.88 5.96
CA THR A 130 -2.47 13.99 7.40
C THR A 130 -3.62 14.95 7.73
N ASP A 131 -3.83 16.00 6.95
CA ASP A 131 -5.01 16.87 7.05
C ASP A 131 -6.29 16.11 6.70
N GLN A 132 -6.26 15.29 5.64
CA GLN A 132 -7.39 14.42 5.30
C GLN A 132 -7.67 13.38 6.39
N MET A 133 -6.63 12.82 7.03
CA MET A 133 -6.80 11.89 8.16
C MET A 133 -7.49 12.56 9.35
N ARG A 134 -7.12 13.81 9.67
CA ARG A 134 -7.79 14.59 10.72
C ARG A 134 -9.26 14.81 10.38
N ALA A 135 -9.56 15.23 9.16
CA ALA A 135 -10.93 15.46 8.71
C ALA A 135 -11.78 14.18 8.75
N ALA A 136 -11.24 13.04 8.29
CA ALA A 136 -11.93 11.75 8.36
C ALA A 136 -12.22 11.33 9.80
N TYR A 137 -11.26 11.52 10.71
CA TYR A 137 -11.45 11.26 12.13
C TYR A 137 -12.57 12.13 12.75
N GLU A 138 -12.58 13.43 12.46
CA GLU A 138 -13.60 14.37 12.96
C GLU A 138 -15.00 14.04 12.41
N GLN A 139 -15.09 13.53 11.19
CA GLN A 139 -16.34 13.15 10.53
C GLN A 139 -16.81 11.73 10.89
N GLU A 140 -16.01 10.98 11.64
CA GLU A 140 -16.27 9.57 11.95
C GLU A 140 -16.37 8.66 10.70
N ASP A 141 -15.63 9.01 9.64
CA ASP A 141 -15.59 8.25 8.39
C ASP A 141 -14.53 7.14 8.43
N LEU A 142 -14.95 5.97 8.92
CA LEU A 142 -14.08 4.78 9.06
C LEU A 142 -13.54 4.27 7.72
N GLU A 143 -14.30 4.44 6.63
CA GLU A 143 -13.86 3.99 5.31
C GLU A 143 -12.75 4.90 4.79
N ALA A 144 -12.92 6.22 4.94
CA ALA A 144 -11.88 7.19 4.63
C ALA A 144 -10.63 6.99 5.50
N GLU A 145 -10.78 6.77 6.82
CA GLU A 145 -9.66 6.48 7.72
C GLU A 145 -8.85 5.25 7.25
N ALA A 146 -9.53 4.14 6.96
CA ALA A 146 -8.87 2.91 6.52
C ALA A 146 -8.18 3.03 5.16
N ARG A 147 -8.69 3.88 4.27
CA ARG A 147 -8.05 4.18 2.98
C ARG A 147 -6.83 5.09 3.18
N LEU A 148 -6.98 6.16 3.94
CA LEU A 148 -5.91 7.13 4.18
C LEU A 148 -4.73 6.53 4.95
N ASP A 149 -4.97 5.53 5.80
CA ASP A 149 -3.94 4.68 6.41
C ASP A 149 -2.97 4.12 5.35
N VAL A 150 -3.51 3.49 4.30
CA VAL A 150 -2.71 2.93 3.21
C VAL A 150 -2.01 4.04 2.41
N ASP A 151 -2.73 5.11 2.09
CA ASP A 151 -2.18 6.23 1.33
C ASP A 151 -1.01 6.89 2.07
N PHE A 152 -1.11 7.01 3.39
CA PHE A 152 -0.06 7.55 4.25
C PHE A 152 1.21 6.70 4.18
N HIS A 153 1.08 5.39 4.37
CA HIS A 153 2.24 4.49 4.35
C HIS A 153 2.86 4.34 2.96
N HIS A 154 2.05 4.39 1.90
CA HIS A 154 2.56 4.52 0.54
C HIS A 154 3.35 5.82 0.35
N ALA A 155 2.86 6.96 0.84
CA ALA A 155 3.55 8.23 0.74
C ALA A 155 4.90 8.23 1.50
N ILE A 156 4.98 7.56 2.65
CA ILE A 156 6.26 7.34 3.36
C ILE A 156 7.22 6.49 2.51
N GLY A 157 6.73 5.41 1.90
CA GLY A 157 7.53 4.58 0.99
C GLY A 157 8.03 5.33 -0.25
N GLU A 158 7.22 6.23 -0.80
CA GLU A 158 7.59 7.12 -1.91
C GLU A 158 8.67 8.13 -1.48
N ALA A 159 8.47 8.79 -0.34
CA ALA A 159 9.40 9.75 0.23
C ALA A 159 10.75 9.13 0.63
N ALA A 160 10.83 7.82 0.83
CA ALA A 160 12.07 7.11 1.09
C ALA A 160 13.02 7.04 -0.13
N HIS A 161 12.53 7.37 -1.34
CA HIS A 161 13.29 7.36 -2.60
C HIS A 161 14.09 6.05 -2.80
N ASN A 162 13.46 4.92 -2.47
CA ASN A 162 14.03 3.59 -2.60
C ASN A 162 13.02 2.68 -3.30
N VAL A 163 13.23 2.46 -4.60
CA VAL A 163 12.27 1.75 -5.46
C VAL A 163 11.97 0.33 -4.98
N VAL A 164 12.96 -0.39 -4.45
CA VAL A 164 12.74 -1.76 -3.93
C VAL A 164 11.90 -1.72 -2.66
N LEU A 165 12.14 -0.75 -1.79
CA LEU A 165 11.39 -0.58 -0.54
C LEU A 165 9.94 -0.16 -0.81
N LEU A 166 9.73 0.83 -1.69
CA LEU A 166 8.41 1.29 -2.12
C LEU A 166 7.55 0.11 -2.59
N HIS A 167 8.10 -0.67 -3.51
CA HIS A 167 7.43 -1.80 -4.12
C HIS A 167 7.18 -2.96 -3.15
N THR A 168 8.11 -3.20 -2.23
CA THR A 168 7.93 -4.17 -1.15
C THR A 168 6.78 -3.76 -0.22
N LEU A 169 6.73 -2.48 0.17
CA LEU A 169 5.66 -1.94 1.02
C LEU A 169 4.29 -2.04 0.35
N ARG A 170 4.18 -1.61 -0.92
CA ARG A 170 2.93 -1.73 -1.69
C ARG A 170 2.41 -3.16 -1.69
N SER A 171 3.29 -4.13 -1.88
CA SER A 171 2.89 -5.54 -1.81
C SER A 171 2.51 -5.98 -0.40
N CYS A 172 3.16 -5.49 0.66
CA CYS A 172 2.71 -5.73 2.03
C CYS A 172 1.30 -5.18 2.29
N TYR A 173 1.01 -3.96 1.85
CA TYR A 173 -0.29 -3.31 2.04
C TYR A 173 -1.42 -3.98 1.24
N ARG A 174 -1.13 -4.50 0.04
CA ARG A 174 -2.10 -5.33 -0.71
C ARG A 174 -2.56 -6.57 0.06
N LEU A 175 -1.66 -7.20 0.84
CA LEU A 175 -2.04 -8.33 1.68
C LEU A 175 -3.01 -7.91 2.80
N LEU A 176 -2.89 -6.68 3.30
CA LEU A 176 -3.80 -6.13 4.31
C LEU A 176 -5.17 -5.80 3.73
N GLU A 177 -5.21 -5.20 2.54
CA GLU A 177 -6.46 -4.83 1.86
C GLU A 177 -7.34 -6.04 1.57
N ASN A 178 -6.74 -7.17 1.23
CA ASN A 178 -7.46 -8.43 0.99
C ASN A 178 -7.97 -9.09 2.28
N GLY A 179 -7.78 -8.46 3.45
CA GLY A 179 -8.25 -8.98 4.74
C GLY A 179 -7.51 -10.24 5.21
N VAL A 180 -6.35 -10.54 4.63
CA VAL A 180 -5.61 -11.80 4.81
C VAL A 180 -5.10 -11.94 6.23
N PHE A 181 -4.50 -10.88 6.78
CA PHE A 181 -3.89 -10.93 8.11
C PHE A 181 -4.80 -10.41 9.20
N TYR A 182 -5.62 -9.40 8.90
CA TYR A 182 -6.64 -8.89 9.80
C TYR A 182 -7.67 -8.05 9.05
N ASN A 183 -8.86 -7.92 9.65
CA ASN A 183 -9.87 -6.98 9.19
C ASN A 183 -9.57 -5.61 9.80
N ARG A 184 -9.13 -4.64 9.00
CA ARG A 184 -8.87 -3.25 9.45
C ARG A 184 -10.08 -2.63 10.15
N GLY A 185 -11.30 -2.94 9.72
CA GLY A 185 -12.51 -2.53 10.43
C GLY A 185 -12.46 -2.92 11.91
N ARG A 186 -11.96 -4.12 12.26
CA ARG A 186 -11.80 -4.51 13.68
C ARG A 186 -10.80 -3.65 14.43
N LEU A 187 -9.69 -3.25 13.79
CA LEU A 187 -8.71 -2.34 14.38
C LEU A 187 -9.38 -0.99 14.69
N TYR A 188 -10.07 -0.41 13.71
CA TYR A 188 -10.72 0.89 13.85
C TYR A 188 -11.96 0.86 14.76
N HIS A 189 -12.60 -0.29 14.95
CA HIS A 189 -13.67 -0.50 15.93
C HIS A 189 -13.17 -0.76 17.35
N HIS A 190 -11.87 -1.02 17.55
CA HIS A 190 -11.33 -1.21 18.89
C HIS A 190 -11.42 0.11 19.69
N PRO A 191 -11.90 0.09 20.95
CA PRO A 191 -12.03 1.30 21.76
C PRO A 191 -10.72 2.10 21.83
N GLY A 192 -10.80 3.40 21.54
CA GLY A 192 -9.65 4.32 21.57
C GLY A 192 -8.71 4.24 20.36
N ALA A 193 -8.82 3.21 19.51
CA ALA A 193 -7.83 2.95 18.47
C ALA A 193 -7.75 4.05 17.41
N ARG A 194 -8.89 4.61 16.97
CA ARG A 194 -8.93 5.71 15.99
C ARG A 194 -8.06 6.90 16.40
N ALA A 195 -8.19 7.34 17.64
CA ALA A 195 -7.45 8.48 18.18
C ALA A 195 -5.95 8.17 18.33
N ASP A 196 -5.62 6.94 18.74
CA ASP A 196 -4.24 6.49 18.88
C ASP A 196 -3.52 6.36 17.53
N LEU A 197 -4.19 5.77 16.54
CA LEU A 197 -3.65 5.61 15.18
C LEU A 197 -3.43 6.97 14.53
N LEU A 198 -4.40 7.89 14.59
CA LEU A 198 -4.22 9.25 14.08
C LEU A 198 -3.01 9.92 14.73
N ARG A 199 -2.91 9.87 16.07
CA ARG A 199 -1.78 10.46 16.79
C ARG A 199 -0.44 9.84 16.38
N GLN A 200 -0.39 8.53 16.16
CA GLN A 200 0.84 7.84 15.73
C GLN A 200 1.25 8.22 14.31
N HIS A 201 0.31 8.25 13.35
CA HIS A 201 0.58 8.70 11.98
C HIS A 201 1.12 10.13 11.95
N LEU A 202 0.51 11.03 12.74
CA LEU A 202 0.99 12.41 12.88
C LEU A 202 2.41 12.49 13.42
N ARG A 203 2.75 11.71 14.45
CA ARG A 203 4.13 11.64 14.99
C ARG A 203 5.14 11.18 13.94
N ILE A 204 4.80 10.21 13.11
CA ILE A 204 5.66 9.75 12.01
C ILE A 204 5.86 10.90 11.00
N ALA A 205 4.78 11.55 10.57
CA ALA A 205 4.82 12.64 9.61
C ALA A 205 5.65 13.83 10.11
N GLU A 206 5.47 14.21 11.39
CA GLU A 206 6.21 15.27 12.06
C GLU A 206 7.71 14.97 12.10
N ALA A 207 8.10 13.74 12.47
CA ALA A 207 9.50 13.34 12.51
C ALA A 207 10.14 13.31 11.11
N VAL A 208 9.39 12.87 10.09
CA VAL A 208 9.84 12.93 8.68
C VAL A 208 10.01 14.37 8.23
N ALA A 209 9.05 15.25 8.51
CA ALA A 209 9.11 16.66 8.13
C ALA A 209 10.24 17.42 8.86
N ALA A 210 10.58 17.03 10.08
CA ALA A 210 11.70 17.57 10.85
C ALA A 210 13.08 17.03 10.39
N GLY A 211 13.12 16.02 9.51
CA GLY A 211 14.35 15.35 9.10
C GLY A 211 14.96 14.47 10.20
N GLU A 212 14.18 14.07 11.19
CA GLU A 212 14.64 13.30 12.35
C GLU A 212 14.57 11.80 12.06
N ALA A 213 15.60 11.26 11.41
CA ALA A 213 15.62 9.86 10.96
C ALA A 213 15.38 8.83 12.08
N ASP A 214 16.02 9.01 13.24
CA ASP A 214 15.83 8.12 14.38
C ASP A 214 14.45 8.31 15.03
N GLY A 215 13.95 9.55 15.10
CA GLY A 215 12.60 9.84 15.57
C GLY A 215 11.52 9.19 14.69
N ALA A 216 11.68 9.28 13.37
CA ALA A 216 10.78 8.69 12.39
C ALA A 216 10.81 7.15 12.46
N ARG A 217 12.00 6.57 12.64
CA ARG A 217 12.18 5.13 12.89
C ARG A 217 11.39 4.69 14.11
N THR A 218 11.64 5.31 15.26
CA THR A 218 11.00 4.92 16.52
C THR A 218 9.48 5.11 16.47
N ALA A 219 8.99 6.22 15.89
CA ALA A 219 7.57 6.46 15.74
C ALA A 219 6.89 5.39 14.86
N SER A 220 7.55 4.94 13.79
CA SER A 220 7.06 3.87 12.92
C SER A 220 7.06 2.51 13.61
N GLU A 221 8.13 2.20 14.36
CA GLU A 221 8.20 0.99 15.17
C GLU A 221 7.09 0.93 16.22
N ASP A 222 6.91 2.01 16.99
CA ASP A 222 5.86 2.16 17.99
C ASP A 222 4.47 1.95 17.37
N HIS A 223 4.24 2.49 16.17
CA HIS A 223 2.98 2.34 15.43
C HIS A 223 2.71 0.87 15.06
N ILE A 224 3.67 0.17 14.47
CA ILE A 224 3.49 -1.24 14.09
C ILE A 224 3.34 -2.13 15.33
N ASP A 225 4.09 -1.86 16.39
CA ASP A 225 3.96 -2.57 17.67
C ASP A 225 2.56 -2.37 18.29
N TYR A 226 2.01 -1.14 18.22
CA TYR A 226 0.65 -0.84 18.64
C TYR A 226 -0.38 -1.61 17.82
N VAL A 227 -0.33 -1.53 16.48
CA VAL A 227 -1.25 -2.23 15.59
C VAL A 227 -1.26 -3.73 15.87
N ARG A 228 -0.07 -4.34 16.03
CA ARG A 228 0.04 -5.77 16.39
C ARG A 228 -0.63 -6.07 17.72
N GLY A 229 -0.40 -5.25 18.75
CA GLY A 229 -0.98 -5.41 20.08
C GLY A 229 -2.51 -5.30 20.07
N THR A 230 -3.04 -4.23 19.48
CA THR A 230 -4.50 -3.99 19.40
C THR A 230 -5.23 -5.10 18.65
N LEU A 231 -4.63 -5.65 17.60
CA LEU A 231 -5.20 -6.79 16.88
C LEU A 231 -5.18 -8.08 17.69
N ALA A 232 -4.11 -8.33 18.45
CA ALA A 232 -4.05 -9.48 19.35
C ALA A 232 -5.14 -9.38 20.43
N ASP A 233 -5.34 -8.19 21.00
CA ASP A 233 -6.37 -7.91 21.99
C ASP A 233 -7.79 -8.07 21.43
N ALA A 234 -8.06 -7.53 20.23
CA ALA A 234 -9.34 -7.70 19.54
C ALA A 234 -9.68 -9.18 19.30
N ASN A 235 -8.70 -9.96 18.83
CA ASN A 235 -8.88 -11.40 18.60
C ASN A 235 -9.13 -12.19 19.89
N GLU A 236 -8.49 -11.79 21.00
CA GLU A 236 -8.73 -12.36 22.32
C GLU A 236 -10.15 -12.07 22.82
N LEU A 237 -10.62 -10.83 22.67
CA LEU A 237 -11.97 -10.41 23.02
C LEU A 237 -13.03 -11.21 22.25
N ASP A 238 -12.88 -11.33 20.93
CA ASP A 238 -13.80 -12.10 20.08
C ASP A 238 -13.90 -13.56 20.53
N ARG A 239 -12.77 -14.17 20.87
CA ARG A 239 -12.74 -15.56 21.36
C ARG A 239 -13.47 -15.71 22.68
N ARG A 240 -13.29 -14.75 23.61
CA ARG A 240 -13.99 -14.73 24.90
C ARG A 240 -15.49 -14.54 24.70
N GLU A 241 -15.91 -13.66 23.80
CA GLU A 241 -17.33 -13.44 23.48
C GLU A 241 -17.98 -14.66 22.85
N GLN A 242 -17.30 -15.34 21.92
CA GLN A 242 -17.78 -16.60 21.34
C GLN A 242 -17.98 -17.67 22.42
N LEU A 243 -17.01 -17.85 23.32
CA LEU A 243 -17.12 -18.79 24.43
C LEU A 243 -18.26 -18.40 25.40
N ALA A 244 -18.43 -17.12 25.70
CA ALA A 244 -19.52 -16.61 26.52
C ALA A 244 -20.89 -16.82 25.85
N GLY A 245 -20.98 -16.62 24.53
CA GLY A 245 -22.15 -16.91 23.71
C GLY A 245 -22.54 -18.40 23.76
N LEU A 246 -21.56 -19.29 23.59
CA LEU A 246 -21.76 -20.74 23.72
C LEU A 246 -22.22 -21.16 25.13
N ARG A 247 -21.74 -20.47 26.18
CA ARG A 247 -22.21 -20.70 27.56
C ARG A 247 -23.65 -20.22 27.75
N ARG A 248 -24.01 -19.06 27.20
CA ARG A 248 -25.38 -18.51 27.24
C ARG A 248 -26.38 -19.38 26.47
N SER A 249 -26.02 -19.89 25.30
CA SER A 249 -26.89 -20.79 24.53
C SER A 249 -27.04 -22.18 25.15
N ARG A 250 -26.17 -22.54 26.09
CA ARG A 250 -26.21 -23.78 26.88
C ARG A 250 -27.11 -23.73 28.13
N SER A 251 -27.83 -22.62 28.40
CA SER A 251 -28.71 -22.57 29.57
C SER A 251 -29.70 -23.74 29.58
N PRO A 252 -29.92 -24.38 30.75
CA PRO A 252 -30.51 -25.70 30.82
C PRO A 252 -31.96 -25.64 30.38
N LYS A 253 -32.35 -26.48 29.40
CA LYS A 253 -33.73 -26.98 29.38
C LYS A 253 -33.94 -27.61 30.76
N GLN A 254 -34.82 -27.00 31.53
CA GLN A 254 -35.28 -27.50 32.81
C GLN A 254 -35.59 -28.97 32.68
N SER A 255 -34.71 -29.77 33.27
CA SER A 255 -35.01 -31.04 33.89
C SER A 255 -36.02 -30.82 35.01
N LEU A 256 -37.28 -30.52 34.67
CA LEU A 256 -38.42 -30.46 35.59
C LEU A 256 -39.70 -30.78 34.81
N GLN A 257 -40.05 -32.07 34.79
CA GLN A 257 -41.40 -32.69 34.73
C GLN A 257 -41.12 -34.17 34.44
N SER A 258 -40.86 -34.95 35.51
CA SER A 258 -41.83 -35.70 36.34
C SER A 258 -42.02 -37.10 35.78
#